data_AF-A0A7J6LXJ9-F1
#
_entry.id   AF-A0A7J6LXJ9-F1
#
_cell.length_a   1.000
_cell.length_b   1.000
_cell.length_c   1.000
_cell.angle_alpha   90.00
_cell.angle_beta   90.00
_cell.angle_gamma   90.00
#
_symmetry.space_group_name_H-M   'P 1'
#
loop_
_entity.id
_entity.type
_entity.pdbx_description
1 polymer ?
#
loop_
_entity_poly.entity_id
_entity_poly.type
_entity_poly.pdbx_seq_one_letter_code
_entity_poly.pdbx_strand_id
1 'polypeptide(L)'
;MPLDHVVHTVIDEEESGSGSSYRTTLRVRMARLVVEPPSVFEAPATRRLDDEPIPGEKISFSQLTKYISSGLVMATRLSLTRSYYRYIPKNVEIKGILIQFGGWKQSCEDWERKSNTSAVADKYGFILLTACGSEFGMFSTIFKTKPGFDAGACCTSRDIDDVEYVKTILYRENSRRLPIYGYGYSNGGMMVQTLLCHKVIISGVTLNGILAIDYDPESSFAKCDEVYHDPRHYQWRSNTSMANIHCLDDERVPFDGLPPPKLKDRLNYYFGAYVFPGAKLPAVDRNMIRWAERVGCEATTSTTNISQWTQQIEWSCPPRKRVVSIQRSNCTYHGRAHRVIKTSDLDPASWAAEFFLGIGTST
;
A
#
# COMPACT_ATOMS: atom_id res chain seq x y z
N MET A 1 -7.55 12.60 -20.13
CA MET A 1 -8.10 13.69 -19.30
C MET A 1 -7.04 14.04 -18.26
N PRO A 2 -6.74 15.33 -18.02
CA PRO A 2 -5.88 15.72 -16.91
C PRO A 2 -6.56 15.30 -15.60
N LEU A 3 -5.82 14.67 -14.70
CA LEU A 3 -6.34 14.23 -13.41
C LEU A 3 -6.15 15.37 -12.39
N ASP A 4 -7.23 15.76 -11.69
CA ASP A 4 -7.21 16.77 -10.60
C ASP A 4 -6.58 16.18 -9.33
N HIS A 5 -5.26 15.95 -9.31
CA HIS A 5 -4.57 15.55 -8.08
C HIS A 5 -3.77 16.71 -7.48
N VAL A 6 -3.75 16.75 -6.15
CA VAL A 6 -2.86 17.64 -5.39
C VAL A 6 -1.72 16.80 -4.83
N VAL A 7 -0.49 17.26 -5.03
CA VAL A 7 0.71 16.64 -4.44
C VAL A 7 0.96 17.26 -3.08
N HIS A 8 1.00 16.42 -2.05
CA HIS A 8 1.31 16.83 -0.69
C HIS A 8 2.68 16.28 -0.29
N THR A 9 3.39 17.03 0.55
CA THR A 9 4.71 16.64 1.06
C THR A 9 4.63 16.36 2.56
N VAL A 10 5.24 15.26 2.98
CA VAL A 10 5.40 14.85 4.38
C VAL A 10 6.87 14.87 4.70
N ILE A 11 7.22 15.51 5.81
CA ILE A 11 8.54 15.44 6.42
C ILE A 11 8.38 14.49 7.60
N ASP A 12 9.15 13.41 7.59
CA ASP A 12 9.23 12.45 8.70
C ASP A 12 10.14 13.06 9.78
N GLU A 13 9.57 13.42 10.92
CA GLU A 13 10.29 13.97 12.08
C GLU A 13 10.14 13.00 13.25
N GLU A 14 11.25 12.63 13.90
CA GLU A 14 11.22 11.79 15.11
C GLU A 14 10.57 12.56 16.27
N GLU A 15 9.58 11.97 16.95
CA GLU A 15 9.13 12.48 18.25
C GLU A 15 10.31 12.41 19.23
N SER A 16 10.84 13.57 19.64
CA SER A 16 11.94 13.65 20.60
C SER A 16 11.54 12.98 21.92
N GLY A 17 11.91 11.71 22.08
CA GLY A 17 11.67 10.93 23.28
C GLY A 17 12.35 11.54 24.49
N SER A 18 11.56 11.97 25.48
CA SER A 18 12.06 12.40 26.78
C SER A 18 12.62 11.21 27.55
N GLY A 19 13.95 11.15 27.72
CA GLY A 19 14.58 10.12 28.56
C GLY A 19 16.07 10.31 28.83
N SER A 20 16.43 11.09 29.85
CA SER A 20 17.21 10.62 31.02
C SER A 20 17.65 11.79 31.92
N SER A 21 17.63 11.51 33.22
CA SER A 21 17.83 12.44 34.33
C SER A 21 19.30 12.87 34.49
N TYR A 22 19.58 14.16 34.26
CA TYR A 22 20.61 14.88 34.99
C TYR A 22 19.99 16.12 35.65
N ARG A 23 20.00 16.15 36.99
CA ARG A 23 19.60 17.30 37.79
C ARG A 23 20.62 18.42 37.61
N THR A 24 20.27 19.40 36.78
CA THR A 24 20.80 20.76 36.87
C THR A 24 19.61 21.70 36.90
N THR A 25 19.45 22.42 38.00
CA THR A 25 18.38 23.43 38.18
C THR A 25 18.61 24.59 37.21
N LEU A 26 18.04 24.50 36.01
CA LEU A 26 17.87 25.62 35.09
C LEU A 26 16.39 26.04 35.14
N ARG A 27 16.12 27.26 35.61
CA ARG A 27 14.79 27.88 35.47
C ARG A 27 14.55 28.18 33.99
N VAL A 28 13.91 27.26 33.29
CA VAL A 28 13.39 27.50 31.93
C VAL A 28 11.93 27.92 32.09
N ARG A 29 11.62 29.15 31.65
CA ARG A 29 10.23 29.57 31.40
C ARG A 29 9.64 28.60 30.38
N MET A 30 8.53 27.94 30.72
CA MET A 30 7.76 27.15 29.77
C MET A 30 7.28 28.06 28.64
N ALA A 31 8.03 28.12 27.54
CA ALA A 31 7.48 28.48 26.25
C ALA A 31 6.69 27.27 25.77
N ARG A 32 5.38 27.45 25.65
CA ARG A 32 4.51 26.49 24.98
C ARG A 32 4.95 26.47 23.52
N LEU A 33 5.74 25.48 23.12
CA LEU A 33 6.09 25.26 21.73
C LEU A 33 4.81 24.75 21.04
N VAL A 34 4.08 25.66 20.42
CA VAL A 34 3.05 25.31 19.45
C VAL A 34 3.83 24.95 18.19
N VAL A 35 4.03 23.66 17.96
CA VAL A 35 4.51 23.18 16.65
C VAL A 35 3.34 23.39 15.70
N GLU A 36 3.41 24.46 14.91
CA GLU A 36 2.49 24.64 13.78
C GLU A 36 2.70 23.44 12.85
N PRO A 37 1.63 22.81 12.34
CA PRO A 37 1.78 21.73 11.37
C PRO A 37 2.61 22.23 10.18
N PRO A 38 3.52 21.41 9.62
CA PRO A 38 4.35 21.83 8.50
C PRO A 38 3.47 22.39 7.39
N SER A 39 3.84 23.58 6.92
CA SER A 39 3.10 24.36 5.95
C SER A 39 2.73 23.52 4.73
N VAL A 40 1.42 23.35 4.52
CA VAL A 40 0.89 22.79 3.28
C VAL A 40 1.18 23.81 2.18
N PHE A 41 2.06 23.46 1.25
CA PHE A 41 2.12 24.18 -0.01
C PHE A 41 1.00 23.65 -0.88
N GLU A 42 -0.19 24.23 -0.71
CA GLU A 42 -1.27 24.09 -1.68
C GLU A 42 -0.83 24.86 -2.93
N ALA A 43 -0.51 24.14 -4.01
CA ALA A 43 -0.35 24.78 -5.30
C ALA A 43 -1.71 25.40 -5.67
N PRO A 44 -1.81 26.73 -5.84
CA PRO A 44 -3.08 27.34 -6.18
C PRO A 44 -3.52 26.88 -7.57
N ALA A 45 -4.75 26.37 -7.66
CA ALA A 45 -5.46 26.26 -8.93
C ALA A 45 -5.81 27.67 -9.43
N THR A 46 -4.88 28.31 -10.13
CA THR A 46 -5.15 29.55 -10.88
C THR A 46 -4.67 29.29 -12.32
N ARG A 47 -5.41 29.58 -13.39
CA ARG A 47 -6.33 30.69 -13.67
C ARG A 47 -7.13 30.34 -14.95
N ARG A 48 -8.33 30.91 -15.14
CA ARG A 48 -9.04 30.93 -16.44
C ARG A 48 -8.12 31.49 -17.53
N LEU A 49 -7.99 30.77 -18.63
CA LEU A 49 -7.54 31.29 -19.93
C LEU A 49 -8.64 30.92 -20.92
N ASP A 50 -9.32 31.93 -21.45
CA ASP A 50 -10.32 31.82 -22.51
C ASP A 50 -9.66 31.56 -23.87
N ASP A 51 -8.65 30.70 -23.93
CA ASP A 51 -8.03 30.25 -25.18
C ASP A 51 -8.23 28.74 -25.31
N GLU A 52 -8.91 28.32 -26.38
CA GLU A 52 -9.10 26.90 -26.68
C GLU A 52 -7.76 26.16 -26.78
N PRO A 53 -7.67 24.93 -26.25
CA PRO A 53 -6.43 24.16 -26.32
C PRO A 53 -6.14 23.78 -27.77
N ILE A 54 -4.93 24.12 -28.23
CA ILE A 54 -4.37 23.59 -29.48
C ILE A 54 -4.23 22.07 -29.32
N PRO A 55 -4.86 21.24 -30.17
CA PRO A 55 -4.74 19.79 -30.08
C PRO A 55 -3.29 19.37 -30.36
N GLY A 56 -2.61 18.83 -29.35
CA GLY A 56 -1.32 18.13 -29.53
C GLY A 56 -0.15 18.57 -28.65
N GLU A 57 -0.32 19.53 -27.74
CA GLU A 57 0.80 19.97 -26.91
C GLU A 57 1.03 19.02 -25.72
N LYS A 58 2.13 18.27 -25.78
CA LYS A 58 2.62 17.47 -24.65
C LYS A 58 3.23 18.42 -23.62
N ILE A 59 2.56 18.57 -22.47
CA ILE A 59 3.11 19.31 -21.33
C ILE A 59 4.41 18.61 -20.88
N SER A 60 5.51 19.36 -20.88
CA SER A 60 6.85 18.88 -20.50
C SER A 60 7.02 18.87 -18.98
N PHE A 61 7.67 17.82 -18.47
CA PHE A 61 7.99 17.59 -17.05
C PHE A 61 8.74 18.75 -16.37
N SER A 62 9.43 19.61 -17.15
CA SER A 62 10.11 20.81 -16.63
C SER A 62 9.17 21.90 -16.11
N GLN A 63 7.86 21.86 -16.45
CA GLN A 63 6.91 22.87 -16.00
C GLN A 63 6.23 22.50 -14.66
N LEU A 64 6.23 21.21 -14.27
CA LEU A 64 5.66 20.71 -13.02
C LEU A 64 6.58 20.90 -11.80
N THR A 65 7.89 20.98 -12.02
CA THR A 65 8.91 21.09 -10.94
C THR A 65 9.07 22.51 -10.37
N LYS A 66 8.38 23.51 -10.93
CA LYS A 66 8.52 24.92 -10.51
C LYS A 66 7.72 25.28 -9.25
N TYR A 67 6.94 24.36 -8.69
CA TYR A 67 6.00 24.62 -7.59
C TYR A 67 6.14 23.69 -6.37
N ILE A 68 7.24 22.93 -6.29
CA ILE A 68 7.56 22.13 -5.10
C ILE A 68 8.53 22.94 -4.24
N SER A 69 8.04 23.55 -3.17
CA SER A 69 8.93 24.02 -2.10
C SER A 69 9.21 22.88 -1.14
N SER A 70 10.43 22.39 -1.17
CA SER A 70 10.98 21.46 -0.20
C SER A 70 11.49 22.25 1.02
N GLY A 71 10.88 22.02 2.19
CA GLY A 71 11.49 22.37 3.47
C GLY A 71 12.42 21.25 3.91
N LEU A 72 13.70 21.57 4.12
CA LEU A 72 14.70 20.64 4.64
C LEU A 72 14.86 20.88 6.15
N VAL A 73 14.53 19.90 6.98
CA VAL A 73 14.87 19.90 8.41
C VAL A 73 15.54 18.57 8.73
N MET A 74 16.70 18.65 9.39
CA MET A 74 17.63 17.54 9.65
C MET A 74 17.62 17.16 11.13
N ALA A 75 17.32 15.89 11.45
CA ALA A 75 18.07 15.07 12.42
C ALA A 75 17.55 13.60 12.45
N THR A 76 18.48 12.67 12.13
CA THR A 76 18.61 11.22 12.43
C THR A 76 17.41 10.27 12.23
N ARG A 77 17.40 9.28 11.32
CA ARG A 77 18.52 8.61 10.60
C ARG A 77 18.64 8.91 9.10
N LEU A 78 17.56 9.29 8.43
CA LEU A 78 17.56 10.00 7.14
C LEU A 78 16.26 10.82 7.14
N SER A 79 16.33 12.14 7.27
CA SER A 79 15.15 13.00 7.12
C SER A 79 14.68 12.92 5.67
N LEU A 80 13.75 12.01 5.39
CA LEU A 80 13.25 11.78 4.05
C LEU A 80 12.03 12.66 3.81
N THR A 81 12.15 13.57 2.85
CA THR A 81 10.99 14.23 2.28
C THR A 81 10.24 13.23 1.41
N ARG A 82 8.99 12.94 1.78
CA ARG A 82 8.10 12.01 1.06
C ARG A 82 6.92 12.76 0.50
N SER A 83 6.30 12.23 -0.55
CA SER A 83 5.12 12.83 -1.16
C SER A 83 3.99 11.82 -1.32
N TYR A 84 2.76 12.30 -1.37
CA TYR A 84 1.60 11.49 -1.75
C TYR A 84 0.67 12.33 -2.62
N TYR A 85 -0.11 11.65 -3.44
CA TYR A 85 -1.18 12.28 -4.20
C TYR A 85 -2.49 12.14 -3.46
N ARG A 86 -3.29 13.21 -3.48
CA ARG A 86 -4.65 13.21 -2.92
C ARG A 86 -5.66 13.48 -4.03
N TYR A 87 -6.72 12.68 -4.03
CA TYR A 87 -7.90 12.86 -4.87
C TYR A 87 -9.17 12.82 -4.02
N ILE A 88 -10.04 13.82 -4.18
CA ILE A 88 -11.32 13.93 -3.49
C ILE A 88 -12.42 13.91 -4.55
N PRO A 89 -13.29 12.89 -4.55
CA PRO A 89 -14.34 12.80 -5.55
C PRO A 89 -15.39 13.89 -5.31
N LYS A 90 -15.95 14.41 -6.41
CA LYS A 90 -16.97 15.47 -6.39
C LYS A 90 -18.36 14.84 -6.53
N ASN A 91 -19.36 15.40 -5.84
CA ASN A 91 -20.77 15.00 -5.96
C ASN A 91 -21.08 13.54 -5.57
N VAL A 92 -20.29 12.95 -4.67
CA VAL A 92 -20.54 11.62 -4.09
C VAL A 92 -20.40 11.68 -2.56
N GLU A 93 -21.21 10.88 -1.86
CA GLU A 93 -21.06 10.71 -0.42
C GLU A 93 -19.73 9.99 -0.12
N ILE A 94 -18.92 10.58 0.76
CA ILE A 94 -17.65 9.99 1.17
C ILE A 94 -17.89 8.90 2.23
N LYS A 95 -17.56 7.66 1.87
CA LYS A 95 -17.73 6.46 2.70
C LYS A 95 -16.46 6.03 3.42
N GLY A 96 -15.29 6.43 2.92
CA GLY A 96 -14.01 6.01 3.49
C GLY A 96 -12.79 6.69 2.86
N ILE A 97 -11.62 6.32 3.35
CA ILE A 97 -10.32 6.63 2.73
C ILE A 97 -9.80 5.35 2.10
N LEU A 98 -9.44 5.41 0.82
CA LEU A 98 -8.69 4.38 0.13
C LEU A 98 -7.24 4.84 -0.02
N ILE A 99 -6.32 4.21 0.70
CA ILE A 99 -4.89 4.42 0.50
C ILE A 99 -4.32 3.32 -0.39
N GLN A 100 -3.53 3.71 -1.39
CA GLN A 100 -2.99 2.77 -2.37
C GLN A 100 -1.48 2.85 -2.58
N PHE A 101 -0.93 1.71 -3.01
CA PHE A 101 0.51 1.47 -3.10
C PHE A 101 0.90 0.75 -4.40
N GLY A 102 1.80 1.36 -5.16
CA GLY A 102 2.37 0.76 -6.36
C GLY A 102 3.37 -0.36 -6.05
N GLY A 103 3.74 -1.13 -7.08
CA GLY A 103 4.81 -2.10 -6.98
C GLY A 103 6.20 -1.47 -7.01
N TRP A 104 7.23 -2.28 -6.76
CA TRP A 104 8.61 -1.83 -6.85
C TRP A 104 8.93 -1.26 -8.24
N LYS A 105 9.67 -0.15 -8.29
CA LYS A 105 10.01 0.65 -9.47
C LYS A 105 8.85 1.42 -10.10
N GLN A 106 7.66 1.46 -9.48
CA GLN A 106 6.53 2.25 -9.98
C GLN A 106 6.43 3.56 -9.20
N SER A 107 6.29 4.67 -9.93
CA SER A 107 5.90 5.95 -9.31
C SER A 107 4.41 5.95 -8.95
N CYS A 108 3.99 6.93 -8.15
CA CYS A 108 2.58 7.14 -7.81
C CYS A 108 1.70 7.35 -9.04
N GLU A 109 2.18 8.16 -9.98
CA GLU A 109 1.48 8.53 -11.21
C GLU A 109 1.38 7.35 -12.16
N ASP A 110 2.44 6.54 -12.25
CA ASP A 110 2.44 5.30 -13.01
C ASP A 110 1.46 4.29 -12.42
N TRP A 111 1.37 4.23 -11.08
CA TRP A 111 0.43 3.37 -10.39
C TRP A 111 -1.02 3.81 -10.58
N GLU A 112 -1.31 5.10 -10.41
CA GLU A 112 -2.65 5.66 -10.65
C GLU A 112 -3.09 5.42 -12.10
N ARG A 113 -2.24 5.74 -13.08
CA ARG A 113 -2.56 5.52 -14.50
C ARG A 113 -2.86 4.06 -14.81
N LYS A 114 -2.21 3.11 -14.12
CA LYS A 114 -2.38 1.67 -14.33
C LYS A 114 -3.61 1.11 -13.61
N SER A 115 -3.88 1.59 -12.39
CA SER A 115 -4.96 1.08 -11.53
C SER A 115 -6.29 1.80 -11.77
N ASN A 116 -6.24 3.05 -12.21
CA ASN A 116 -7.38 3.93 -12.46
C ASN A 116 -8.34 4.01 -11.25
N THR A 117 -7.78 4.11 -10.05
CA THR A 117 -8.54 4.10 -8.79
C THR A 117 -9.22 5.43 -8.53
N SER A 118 -8.85 6.53 -9.21
CA SER A 118 -9.62 7.78 -9.14
C SER A 118 -11.06 7.60 -9.65
N ALA A 119 -11.26 6.84 -10.73
CA ALA A 119 -12.59 6.51 -11.24
C ALA A 119 -13.39 5.63 -10.26
N VAL A 120 -12.69 4.75 -9.53
CA VAL A 120 -13.29 3.94 -8.46
C VAL A 120 -13.67 4.83 -7.27
N ALA A 121 -12.83 5.80 -6.92
CA ALA A 121 -13.10 6.78 -5.88
C ALA A 121 -14.36 7.61 -6.19
N ASP A 122 -14.53 8.05 -7.44
CA ASP A 122 -15.75 8.73 -7.90
C ASP A 122 -16.98 7.85 -7.78
N LYS A 123 -16.89 6.60 -8.23
CA LYS A 123 -18.02 5.67 -8.26
C LYS A 123 -18.48 5.24 -6.87
N TYR A 124 -17.53 4.95 -5.97
CA TYR A 124 -17.83 4.31 -4.69
C TYR A 124 -17.73 5.26 -3.49
N GLY A 125 -17.22 6.48 -3.67
CA GLY A 125 -17.16 7.50 -2.64
C GLY A 125 -15.98 7.35 -1.69
N PHE A 126 -14.76 7.32 -2.23
CA PHE A 126 -13.54 7.27 -1.40
C PHE A 126 -12.71 8.54 -1.54
N ILE A 127 -12.17 9.06 -0.45
CA ILE A 127 -10.97 9.91 -0.55
C ILE A 127 -9.82 8.99 -0.93
N LEU A 128 -9.17 9.24 -2.07
CA LEU A 128 -8.07 8.43 -2.55
C LEU A 128 -6.74 9.08 -2.20
N LEU A 129 -5.87 8.31 -1.56
CA LEU A 129 -4.51 8.69 -1.19
C LEU A 129 -3.53 7.73 -1.88
N THR A 130 -2.65 8.25 -2.73
CA THR A 130 -1.62 7.44 -3.41
C THR A 130 -0.28 7.74 -2.77
N ALA A 131 0.18 6.85 -1.89
CA ALA A 131 1.45 7.01 -1.20
C ALA A 131 2.62 6.74 -2.17
N CYS A 132 3.67 7.56 -2.14
CA CYS A 132 4.82 7.40 -3.02
C CYS A 132 5.95 6.68 -2.33
N GLY A 133 6.41 5.59 -2.94
CA GLY A 133 7.52 4.79 -2.43
C GLY A 133 8.81 5.61 -2.36
N SER A 134 9.65 5.30 -1.37
CA SER A 134 10.96 5.92 -1.24
C SER A 134 11.87 5.48 -2.36
N GLU A 135 12.62 6.43 -2.90
CA GLU A 135 13.73 6.15 -3.81
C GLU A 135 14.99 5.65 -3.08
N PHE A 136 15.00 5.68 -1.75
CA PHE A 136 16.07 5.17 -0.91
C PHE A 136 15.96 3.66 -0.69
N GLY A 137 17.09 2.96 -0.77
CA GLY A 137 17.15 1.51 -0.58
C GLY A 137 18.56 0.93 -0.67
N MET A 138 18.73 -0.34 -0.28
CA MET A 138 20.01 -1.07 -0.26
C MET A 138 20.76 -1.05 -1.60
N PHE A 139 20.08 -0.74 -2.70
CA PHE A 139 20.64 -0.63 -4.06
C PHE A 139 20.79 0.81 -4.59
N SER A 140 20.42 1.82 -3.80
CA SER A 140 20.37 3.24 -4.22
C SER A 140 21.74 3.83 -4.62
N THR A 141 22.84 3.23 -4.18
CA THR A 141 24.20 3.69 -4.54
C THR A 141 24.75 3.06 -5.83
N ILE A 142 24.18 1.95 -6.32
CA ILE A 142 24.73 1.19 -7.47
C ILE A 142 23.75 1.15 -8.66
N PHE A 143 22.44 1.11 -8.40
CA PHE A 143 21.42 1.07 -9.44
C PHE A 143 20.43 2.21 -9.19
N LYS A 144 20.40 3.20 -10.10
CA LYS A 144 19.44 4.31 -10.18
C LYS A 144 18.22 4.08 -9.27
N THR A 145 18.12 4.88 -8.22
CA THR A 145 17.07 4.84 -7.18
C THR A 145 15.72 4.42 -7.76
N LYS A 146 15.08 3.44 -7.10
CA LYS A 146 13.79 2.91 -7.54
C LYS A 146 12.78 3.06 -6.42
N PRO A 147 11.60 3.64 -6.69
CA PRO A 147 10.57 3.77 -5.68
C PRO A 147 10.13 2.39 -5.20
N GLY A 148 9.93 2.26 -3.90
CA GLY A 148 9.35 1.10 -3.25
C GLY A 148 8.96 1.43 -1.80
N PHE A 149 8.48 0.43 -1.08
CA PHE A 149 8.08 0.54 0.30
C PHE A 149 8.86 -0.45 1.16
N ASP A 150 9.17 -0.06 2.39
CA ASP A 150 9.62 -0.96 3.44
C ASP A 150 8.39 -1.68 3.99
N ALA A 151 8.10 -2.82 3.37
CA ALA A 151 7.10 -3.75 3.86
C ALA A 151 7.72 -4.82 4.79
N GLY A 152 9.03 -4.71 5.11
CA GLY A 152 9.80 -5.61 5.97
C GLY A 152 10.99 -6.27 5.28
N ALA A 153 10.81 -7.45 4.68
CA ALA A 153 11.85 -8.17 3.94
C ALA A 153 12.10 -7.61 2.53
N CYS A 154 11.25 -6.70 2.07
CA CYS A 154 11.35 -6.07 0.76
C CYS A 154 10.63 -4.72 0.75
N CYS A 155 10.94 -3.79 -0.14
CA CYS A 155 11.91 -3.83 -1.25
C CYS A 155 12.89 -2.65 -1.24
N THR A 156 12.90 -1.95 -0.12
CA THR A 156 13.68 -0.74 0.12
C THR A 156 14.55 -0.95 1.35
N SER A 157 15.14 0.13 1.87
CA SER A 157 15.95 0.03 3.09
C SER A 157 15.03 -0.17 4.28
N ARG A 158 15.45 -1.02 5.22
CA ARG A 158 14.84 -1.18 6.55
C ARG A 158 15.03 0.03 7.47
N ASP A 159 15.82 1.01 7.02
CA ASP A 159 16.01 2.28 7.73
C ASP A 159 14.89 3.29 7.42
N ILE A 160 13.85 2.89 6.68
CA ILE A 160 12.74 3.75 6.25
C ILE A 160 11.46 3.24 6.92
N ASP A 161 10.84 4.05 7.76
CA ASP A 161 9.58 3.65 8.40
C ASP A 161 8.38 4.03 7.54
N ASP A 162 8.06 3.20 6.55
CA ASP A 162 6.89 3.42 5.70
C ASP A 162 5.55 3.23 6.44
N VAL A 163 5.55 2.55 7.60
CA VAL A 163 4.35 2.42 8.44
C VAL A 163 4.05 3.77 9.09
N GLU A 164 5.06 4.44 9.65
CA GLU A 164 4.90 5.74 10.29
C GLU A 164 4.63 6.87 9.28
N TYR A 165 5.28 6.82 8.12
CA TYR A 165 4.95 7.69 6.98
C TYR A 165 3.46 7.59 6.60
N VAL A 166 2.92 6.38 6.51
CA VAL A 166 1.49 6.19 6.19
C VAL A 166 0.58 6.68 7.31
N LYS A 167 0.90 6.40 8.59
CA LYS A 167 0.13 6.95 9.71
C LYS A 167 0.13 8.47 9.70
N THR A 168 1.24 9.12 9.35
CA THR A 168 1.35 10.57 9.24
C THR A 168 0.43 11.13 8.16
N ILE A 169 0.38 10.48 6.98
CA ILE A 169 -0.60 10.83 5.93
C ILE A 169 -2.02 10.75 6.50
N LEU A 170 -2.36 9.62 7.13
CA LEU A 170 -3.72 9.35 7.60
C LEU A 170 -4.12 10.26 8.75
N TYR A 171 -3.19 10.63 9.64
CA TYR A 171 -3.42 11.61 10.69
C TYR A 171 -3.83 12.98 10.12
N ARG A 172 -3.17 13.41 9.03
CA ARG A 172 -3.48 14.68 8.35
C ARG A 172 -4.80 14.62 7.60
N GLU A 173 -5.05 13.53 6.89
CA GLU A 173 -6.17 13.42 5.94
C GLU A 173 -7.48 12.91 6.60
N ASN A 174 -7.40 12.21 7.74
CA ASN A 174 -8.54 11.53 8.35
C ASN A 174 -9.11 12.25 9.59
N SER A 175 -9.29 13.56 9.52
CA SER A 175 -9.90 14.35 10.61
C SER A 175 -11.33 13.90 10.98
N ARG A 176 -12.02 13.24 10.04
CA ARG A 176 -13.40 12.73 10.19
C ARG A 176 -13.49 11.31 10.73
N ARG A 177 -12.36 10.65 11.03
CA ARG A 177 -12.31 9.25 11.51
C ARG A 177 -13.06 8.27 10.60
N LEU A 178 -12.95 8.48 9.29
CA LEU A 178 -13.47 7.59 8.27
C LEU A 178 -12.77 6.22 8.34
N PRO A 179 -13.43 5.13 7.92
CA PRO A 179 -12.77 3.85 7.73
C PRO A 179 -11.67 3.97 6.68
N ILE A 180 -10.53 3.29 6.93
CA ILE A 180 -9.36 3.33 6.06
C ILE A 180 -9.14 1.96 5.43
N TYR A 181 -9.04 1.94 4.12
CA TYR A 181 -8.88 0.76 3.28
C TYR A 181 -7.55 0.81 2.54
N GLY A 182 -6.88 -0.33 2.40
CA GLY A 182 -5.60 -0.44 1.69
C GLY A 182 -5.71 -1.23 0.38
N TYR A 183 -5.14 -0.71 -0.70
CA TYR A 183 -5.07 -1.41 -1.98
C TYR A 183 -3.67 -1.36 -2.56
N GLY A 184 -3.08 -2.50 -2.92
CA GLY A 184 -1.67 -2.49 -3.34
C GLY A 184 -1.25 -3.64 -4.21
N TYR A 185 -0.23 -3.42 -5.02
CA TYR A 185 0.32 -4.43 -5.94
C TYR A 185 1.78 -4.75 -5.63
N SER A 186 2.17 -6.03 -5.71
CA SER A 186 3.55 -6.48 -5.52
C SER A 186 4.09 -6.03 -4.15
N ASN A 187 5.19 -5.29 -4.11
CA ASN A 187 5.71 -4.62 -2.91
C ASN A 187 4.69 -3.71 -2.21
N GLY A 188 3.87 -2.97 -2.95
CA GLY A 188 2.76 -2.21 -2.37
C GLY A 188 1.66 -3.10 -1.79
N GLY A 189 1.47 -4.30 -2.37
CA GLY A 189 0.58 -5.33 -1.79
C GLY A 189 1.14 -5.89 -0.48
N MET A 190 2.45 -6.10 -0.40
CA MET A 190 3.13 -6.46 0.85
C MET A 190 2.92 -5.35 1.90
N MET A 191 3.08 -4.08 1.50
CA MET A 191 2.86 -2.93 2.39
C MET A 191 1.43 -2.90 2.93
N VAL A 192 0.41 -3.17 2.12
CA VAL A 192 -0.98 -3.27 2.60
C VAL A 192 -1.15 -4.34 3.67
N GLN A 193 -0.53 -5.53 3.51
CA GLN A 193 -0.59 -6.56 4.55
C GLN A 193 0.16 -6.13 5.82
N THR A 194 1.29 -5.45 5.66
CA THR A 194 2.02 -4.83 6.78
C THR A 194 1.14 -3.82 7.51
N LEU A 195 0.43 -2.94 6.81
CA LEU A 195 -0.48 -1.97 7.42
C LEU A 195 -1.68 -2.61 8.13
N LEU A 196 -2.26 -3.68 7.57
CA LEU A 196 -3.27 -4.48 8.27
C LEU A 196 -2.68 -5.05 9.56
N CYS A 197 -1.47 -5.60 9.46
CA CYS A 197 -0.76 -6.18 10.58
C CYS A 197 -0.55 -5.20 11.74
N HIS A 198 -0.14 -3.97 11.41
CA HIS A 198 0.02 -2.86 12.34
C HIS A 198 -1.29 -2.14 12.68
N LYS A 199 -2.46 -2.65 12.22
CA LYS A 199 -3.79 -2.10 12.50
C LYS A 199 -3.92 -0.62 12.11
N VAL A 200 -3.28 -0.24 11.00
CA VAL A 200 -3.37 1.10 10.43
C VAL A 200 -4.60 1.21 9.53
N ILE A 201 -4.99 0.10 8.89
CA ILE A 201 -6.16 -0.01 8.01
C ILE A 201 -7.09 -1.12 8.49
N ILE A 202 -8.39 -1.02 8.20
CA ILE A 202 -9.39 -2.01 8.62
C ILE A 202 -9.65 -3.08 7.57
N SER A 203 -9.36 -2.82 6.30
CA SER A 203 -9.49 -3.83 5.26
C SER A 203 -8.46 -3.60 4.15
N GLY A 204 -7.94 -4.69 3.59
CA GLY A 204 -6.90 -4.65 2.57
C GLY A 204 -7.22 -5.56 1.39
N VAL A 205 -6.95 -5.09 0.18
CA VAL A 205 -6.93 -5.91 -1.04
C VAL A 205 -5.54 -5.84 -1.65
N THR A 206 -4.94 -6.98 -1.89
CA THR A 206 -3.58 -7.07 -2.42
C THR A 206 -3.55 -7.80 -3.75
N LEU A 207 -2.74 -7.29 -4.68
CA LEU A 207 -2.51 -7.89 -5.98
C LEU A 207 -1.10 -8.45 -6.02
N ASN A 208 -0.95 -9.76 -6.20
CA ASN A 208 0.36 -10.42 -6.28
C ASN A 208 1.30 -10.02 -5.11
N GLY A 209 0.74 -9.85 -3.91
CA GLY A 209 1.45 -9.43 -2.70
C GLY A 209 1.09 -10.33 -1.53
N ILE A 210 2.03 -10.53 -0.61
CA ILE A 210 1.92 -11.43 0.54
C ILE A 210 2.48 -10.76 1.80
N LEU A 211 2.24 -11.33 2.99
CA LEU A 211 2.84 -10.80 4.21
C LEU A 211 4.34 -11.12 4.23
N ALA A 212 5.17 -10.08 4.32
CA ALA A 212 6.62 -10.20 4.30
C ALA A 212 7.30 -9.19 5.25
N ILE A 213 6.79 -9.06 6.48
CA ILE A 213 7.33 -8.16 7.52
C ILE A 213 8.74 -8.60 7.97
N ASP A 214 9.10 -9.85 7.72
CA ASP A 214 10.45 -10.36 7.97
C ASP A 214 10.93 -11.32 6.87
N TYR A 215 12.24 -11.65 6.90
CA TYR A 215 12.89 -12.50 5.90
C TYR A 215 12.41 -13.95 5.95
N ASP A 216 11.81 -14.38 7.06
CA ASP A 216 11.28 -15.72 7.21
C ASP A 216 9.74 -15.66 7.37
N PRO A 217 9.00 -16.59 6.73
CA PRO A 217 7.55 -16.64 6.82
C PRO A 217 7.06 -16.83 8.26
N GLU A 218 7.70 -17.69 9.06
CA GLU A 218 7.27 -17.92 10.44
C GLU A 218 7.49 -16.67 11.28
N SER A 219 8.63 -15.99 11.10
CA SER A 219 8.89 -14.72 11.78
C SER A 219 7.87 -13.65 11.37
N SER A 220 7.56 -13.55 10.08
CA SER A 220 6.53 -12.62 9.58
C SER A 220 5.16 -12.91 10.20
N PHE A 221 4.77 -14.18 10.26
CA PHE A 221 3.51 -14.57 10.87
C PHE A 221 3.51 -14.30 12.36
N ALA A 222 4.56 -14.69 13.09
CA ALA A 222 4.68 -14.50 14.53
C ALA A 222 4.58 -13.03 14.94
N LYS A 223 5.29 -12.13 14.23
CA LYS A 223 5.20 -10.67 14.45
C LYS A 223 3.78 -10.17 14.28
N CYS A 224 3.07 -10.68 13.29
CA CYS A 224 1.70 -10.27 13.05
C CYS A 224 0.70 -10.84 14.05
N ASP A 225 0.92 -12.09 14.43
CA ASP A 225 0.11 -12.78 15.41
C ASP A 225 0.25 -12.13 16.78
N GLU A 226 1.44 -11.65 17.15
CA GLU A 226 1.66 -10.90 18.38
C GLU A 226 0.75 -9.66 18.45
N VAL A 227 0.75 -8.86 17.37
CA VAL A 227 -0.12 -7.68 17.29
C VAL A 227 -1.59 -8.10 17.38
N TYR A 228 -2.02 -9.12 16.64
CA TYR A 228 -3.41 -9.54 16.65
C TYR A 228 -3.82 -10.17 17.99
N HIS A 229 -2.99 -10.96 18.66
CA HIS A 229 -3.29 -11.63 19.94
C HIS A 229 -3.30 -10.74 21.16
N ASP A 230 -2.80 -9.51 21.04
CA ASP A 230 -2.90 -8.54 22.12
C ASP A 230 -4.38 -8.23 22.46
N PRO A 231 -4.85 -8.58 23.69
CA PRO A 231 -6.22 -8.39 24.10
C PRO A 231 -6.63 -6.91 24.15
N ARG A 232 -5.67 -5.98 24.27
CA ARG A 232 -5.92 -4.52 24.23
C ARG A 232 -6.49 -4.05 22.90
N HIS A 233 -6.39 -4.88 21.86
CA HIS A 233 -6.80 -4.55 20.51
C HIS A 233 -7.89 -5.48 19.95
N TYR A 234 -8.69 -6.11 20.81
CA TYR A 234 -9.77 -7.03 20.40
C TYR A 234 -10.74 -6.41 19.38
N GLN A 235 -11.04 -5.11 19.50
CA GLN A 235 -11.94 -4.39 18.58
C GLN A 235 -11.43 -4.35 17.13
N TRP A 236 -10.13 -4.47 16.88
CA TRP A 236 -9.59 -4.52 15.51
C TRP A 236 -9.84 -5.87 14.84
N ARG A 237 -9.83 -6.95 15.62
CA ARG A 237 -10.17 -8.29 15.11
C ARG A 237 -11.58 -8.34 14.58
N SER A 238 -12.51 -7.56 15.12
CA SER A 238 -13.92 -7.64 14.74
C SER A 238 -14.23 -7.03 13.36
N ASN A 239 -13.39 -6.13 12.86
CA ASN A 239 -13.65 -5.37 11.63
C ASN A 239 -12.60 -5.61 10.53
N THR A 240 -11.60 -6.44 10.77
CA THR A 240 -10.55 -6.74 9.79
C THR A 240 -11.12 -7.57 8.64
N SER A 241 -10.86 -7.17 7.40
CA SER A 241 -11.09 -8.00 6.21
C SER A 241 -9.86 -7.99 5.29
N MET A 242 -9.61 -9.09 4.60
CA MET A 242 -8.42 -9.23 3.76
C MET A 242 -8.73 -9.99 2.48
N ALA A 243 -8.38 -9.41 1.34
CA ALA A 243 -8.42 -10.08 0.06
C ALA A 243 -7.06 -10.12 -0.62
N ASN A 244 -6.81 -11.20 -1.33
CA ASN A 244 -5.64 -11.36 -2.15
C ASN A 244 -6.05 -11.85 -3.54
N ILE A 245 -5.65 -11.13 -4.58
CA ILE A 245 -5.84 -11.49 -5.97
C ILE A 245 -4.47 -11.86 -6.51
N HIS A 246 -4.30 -13.12 -6.91
CA HIS A 246 -2.98 -13.67 -7.22
C HIS A 246 -2.97 -14.52 -8.48
N CYS A 247 -1.85 -14.42 -9.17
CA CYS A 247 -1.55 -15.23 -10.34
C CYS A 247 -0.88 -16.54 -9.98
N LEU A 248 -1.45 -17.66 -10.40
CA LEU A 248 -0.89 -18.98 -10.10
C LEU A 248 0.51 -19.17 -10.71
N ASP A 249 0.81 -18.49 -11.81
CA ASP A 249 2.08 -18.53 -12.53
C ASP A 249 3.02 -17.34 -12.21
N ASP A 250 2.73 -16.55 -11.15
CA ASP A 250 3.55 -15.41 -10.75
C ASP A 250 5.01 -15.80 -10.45
N GLU A 251 5.95 -15.28 -11.23
CA GLU A 251 7.37 -15.65 -11.12
C GLU A 251 8.15 -14.85 -10.05
N ARG A 252 7.55 -13.80 -9.48
CA ARG A 252 8.20 -12.88 -8.53
C ARG A 252 7.72 -13.10 -7.11
N VAL A 253 6.44 -13.40 -6.95
CA VAL A 253 5.82 -13.78 -5.69
C VAL A 253 5.14 -15.13 -5.94
N PRO A 254 5.90 -16.23 -5.92
CA PRO A 254 5.40 -17.55 -6.29
C PRO A 254 4.20 -17.95 -5.45
N PHE A 255 3.17 -18.42 -6.13
CA PHE A 255 1.93 -18.81 -5.47
C PHE A 255 2.15 -19.93 -4.44
N ASP A 256 3.00 -20.91 -4.77
CA ASP A 256 3.37 -22.04 -3.91
C ASP A 256 4.48 -21.72 -2.89
N GLY A 257 4.99 -20.47 -2.89
CA GLY A 257 6.11 -20.06 -2.05
C GLY A 257 7.44 -20.75 -2.41
N LEU A 258 7.49 -21.53 -3.49
CA LEU A 258 8.68 -22.23 -3.93
C LEU A 258 9.40 -21.40 -5.00
N PRO A 259 10.75 -21.48 -5.07
CA PRO A 259 11.46 -20.94 -6.21
C PRO A 259 10.98 -21.66 -7.50
N PRO A 260 10.83 -20.94 -8.62
CA PRO A 260 10.40 -21.56 -9.87
C PRO A 260 11.34 -22.70 -10.28
N PRO A 261 10.84 -23.82 -10.84
CA PRO A 261 11.63 -25.05 -11.00
C PRO A 261 12.74 -24.95 -12.06
N LYS A 262 12.58 -24.11 -13.08
CA LYS A 262 13.53 -23.99 -14.21
C LYS A 262 14.77 -23.22 -13.79
N LEU A 263 15.97 -23.74 -14.06
CA LEU A 263 17.25 -23.11 -13.64
C LEU A 263 17.41 -21.65 -14.10
N LYS A 264 16.96 -21.29 -15.31
CA LYS A 264 16.97 -19.90 -15.81
C LYS A 264 16.03 -19.00 -15.00
N ASP A 265 14.89 -19.54 -14.57
CA ASP A 265 13.92 -18.85 -13.74
C ASP A 265 14.37 -18.86 -12.28
N ARG A 266 15.10 -19.87 -11.80
CA ARG A 266 15.82 -19.85 -10.52
C ARG A 266 16.87 -18.77 -10.55
N LEU A 267 17.66 -18.63 -11.61
CA LEU A 267 18.61 -17.54 -11.74
C LEU A 267 17.88 -16.19 -11.76
N ASN A 268 16.77 -16.02 -12.47
CA ASN A 268 15.96 -14.79 -12.42
C ASN A 268 15.25 -14.56 -11.07
N TYR A 269 14.90 -15.62 -10.35
CA TYR A 269 14.36 -15.62 -9.01
C TYR A 269 15.46 -15.32 -7.99
N TYR A 270 16.70 -15.74 -8.23
CA TYR A 270 17.89 -15.43 -7.44
C TYR A 270 18.46 -14.04 -7.79
N PHE A 271 18.31 -13.57 -9.02
CA PHE A 271 18.50 -12.18 -9.45
C PHE A 271 17.34 -11.29 -8.98
N GLY A 272 16.15 -11.87 -8.80
CA GLY A 272 15.07 -11.33 -7.97
C GLY A 272 15.45 -11.38 -6.49
N ALA A 273 16.16 -12.40 -6.03
CA ALA A 273 16.69 -12.53 -4.68
C ALA A 273 17.93 -11.65 -4.44
N TYR A 274 18.44 -10.94 -5.46
CA TYR A 274 19.24 -9.74 -5.18
C TYR A 274 18.34 -8.66 -4.56
N VAL A 275 17.06 -8.56 -4.94
CA VAL A 275 16.07 -7.68 -4.28
C VAL A 275 15.67 -8.22 -2.89
N PHE A 276 15.84 -9.53 -2.66
CA PHE A 276 15.47 -10.22 -1.42
C PHE A 276 16.54 -11.23 -0.93
N PRO A 277 17.77 -10.81 -0.56
CA PRO A 277 18.82 -11.76 -0.20
C PRO A 277 18.40 -12.57 1.03
N GLY A 278 18.08 -13.86 0.82
CA GLY A 278 17.68 -14.77 1.90
C GLY A 278 16.21 -14.67 2.35
N ALA A 279 15.37 -13.81 1.73
CA ALA A 279 13.95 -13.80 2.08
C ALA A 279 13.25 -15.04 1.53
N LYS A 280 12.53 -15.75 2.40
CA LYS A 280 11.59 -16.79 2.04
C LYS A 280 10.19 -16.18 2.10
N LEU A 281 9.47 -16.27 0.99
CA LEU A 281 8.09 -15.80 0.92
C LEU A 281 7.16 -16.98 1.25
N PRO A 282 6.13 -16.81 2.11
CA PRO A 282 5.10 -17.83 2.26
C PRO A 282 4.37 -18.11 0.95
N ALA A 283 3.90 -19.35 0.82
CA ALA A 283 2.87 -19.68 -0.16
C ALA A 283 1.61 -18.85 0.09
N VAL A 284 0.91 -18.48 -0.98
CA VAL A 284 -0.25 -17.58 -0.93
C VAL A 284 -1.41 -18.23 -0.18
N ASP A 285 -1.67 -19.51 -0.41
CA ASP A 285 -2.68 -20.29 0.30
C ASP A 285 -2.42 -20.28 1.81
N ARG A 286 -1.17 -20.54 2.21
CA ARG A 286 -0.73 -20.50 3.60
C ARG A 286 -0.87 -19.10 4.20
N ASN A 287 -0.49 -18.06 3.45
CA ASN A 287 -0.67 -16.67 3.87
C ASN A 287 -2.15 -16.35 4.14
N MET A 288 -3.06 -16.79 3.26
CA MET A 288 -4.49 -16.54 3.39
C MET A 288 -5.15 -17.36 4.52
N ILE A 289 -4.72 -18.61 4.74
CA ILE A 289 -5.12 -19.40 5.91
C ILE A 289 -4.76 -18.66 7.21
N ARG A 290 -3.53 -18.13 7.32
CA ARG A 290 -3.12 -17.36 8.50
C ARG A 290 -3.93 -16.07 8.68
N TRP A 291 -4.33 -15.40 7.59
CA TRP A 291 -5.25 -14.26 7.69
C TRP A 291 -6.64 -14.67 8.17
N ALA A 292 -7.19 -15.79 7.68
CA ALA A 292 -8.46 -16.33 8.14
C ALA A 292 -8.42 -16.61 9.66
N GLU A 293 -7.35 -17.24 10.16
CA GLU A 293 -7.14 -17.48 11.59
C GLU A 293 -7.07 -16.19 12.41
N ARG A 294 -6.29 -15.18 11.96
CA ARG A 294 -6.18 -13.87 12.65
C ARG A 294 -7.51 -13.13 12.77
N VAL A 295 -8.32 -13.23 11.72
CA VAL A 295 -9.64 -12.61 11.63
C VAL A 295 -10.68 -13.44 12.39
N GLY A 296 -10.37 -14.68 12.78
CA GLY A 296 -11.26 -15.59 13.50
C GLY A 296 -12.32 -16.20 12.59
N CYS A 297 -11.97 -16.47 11.34
CA CYS A 297 -12.75 -17.29 10.42
C CYS A 297 -12.57 -18.78 10.75
N GLU A 298 -13.53 -19.58 10.33
CA GLU A 298 -13.46 -21.03 10.38
C GLU A 298 -12.48 -21.57 9.32
N ALA A 299 -12.04 -22.81 9.49
CA ALA A 299 -11.20 -23.49 8.51
C ALA A 299 -11.98 -23.87 7.22
N THR A 300 -13.30 -23.76 7.24
CA THR A 300 -14.18 -24.07 6.11
C THR A 300 -14.10 -22.98 5.05
N THR A 301 -13.98 -23.40 3.79
CA THR A 301 -13.97 -22.49 2.63
C THR A 301 -15.06 -22.86 1.63
N SER A 302 -15.52 -21.86 0.90
CA SER A 302 -16.33 -22.02 -0.30
C SER A 302 -15.53 -21.59 -1.52
N THR A 303 -15.57 -22.40 -2.58
CA THR A 303 -14.93 -22.07 -3.86
C THR A 303 -15.99 -21.74 -4.90
N THR A 304 -15.87 -20.58 -5.54
CA THR A 304 -16.72 -20.13 -6.63
C THR A 304 -15.88 -19.95 -7.89
N ASN A 305 -16.29 -20.60 -8.99
CA ASN A 305 -15.67 -20.37 -10.29
C ASN A 305 -16.30 -19.10 -10.90
N ILE A 306 -15.54 -18.00 -10.92
CA ILE A 306 -15.94 -16.74 -11.55
C ILE A 306 -15.90 -16.89 -13.07
N SER A 307 -14.84 -17.55 -13.55
CA SER A 307 -14.68 -17.91 -14.95
C SER A 307 -13.86 -19.19 -15.06
N GLN A 308 -13.62 -19.68 -16.28
CA GLN A 308 -12.71 -20.80 -16.50
C GLN A 308 -11.25 -20.51 -16.09
N TRP A 309 -10.92 -19.22 -15.90
CA TRP A 309 -9.57 -18.77 -15.53
C TRP A 309 -9.49 -18.22 -14.11
N THR A 310 -10.62 -17.94 -13.47
CA THR A 310 -10.66 -17.19 -12.21
C THR A 310 -11.50 -17.95 -11.19
N GLN A 311 -10.89 -18.27 -10.05
CA GLN A 311 -11.53 -18.91 -8.92
C GLN A 311 -11.48 -17.98 -7.71
N GLN A 312 -12.58 -17.91 -6.96
CA GLN A 312 -12.65 -17.24 -5.67
C GLN A 312 -12.75 -18.31 -4.58
N ILE A 313 -11.88 -18.22 -3.59
CA ILE A 313 -11.93 -19.01 -2.36
C ILE A 313 -12.24 -18.05 -1.22
N GLU A 314 -13.34 -18.27 -0.53
CA GLU A 314 -13.79 -17.44 0.60
C GLU A 314 -13.89 -18.30 1.85
N TRP A 315 -13.34 -17.81 2.96
CA TRP A 315 -13.42 -18.47 4.26
C TRP A 315 -14.73 -18.10 4.95
N SER A 316 -15.32 -19.05 5.67
CA SER A 316 -16.49 -18.81 6.52
C SER A 316 -16.08 -17.95 7.70
N CYS A 317 -16.47 -16.67 7.70
CA CYS A 317 -16.07 -15.70 8.71
C CYS A 317 -17.29 -15.19 9.50
N PRO A 318 -17.10 -14.73 10.76
CA PRO A 318 -18.15 -14.04 11.49
C PRO A 318 -18.68 -12.80 10.75
N PRO A 319 -19.89 -12.31 11.07
CA PRO A 319 -20.48 -11.16 10.38
C PRO A 319 -19.53 -9.96 10.31
N ARG A 320 -19.53 -9.26 9.16
CA ARG A 320 -18.69 -8.07 8.84
C ARG A 320 -17.20 -8.35 8.65
N LYS A 321 -16.79 -9.61 8.64
CA LYS A 321 -15.43 -10.03 8.33
C LYS A 321 -15.45 -10.84 7.05
N ARG A 322 -14.41 -10.68 6.24
CA ARG A 322 -14.24 -11.44 5.01
C ARG A 322 -12.77 -11.71 4.76
N VAL A 323 -12.46 -12.96 4.47
CA VAL A 323 -11.14 -13.36 3.97
C VAL A 323 -11.34 -14.07 2.64
N VAL A 324 -10.72 -13.53 1.59
CA VAL A 324 -10.96 -13.96 0.20
C VAL A 324 -9.64 -14.10 -0.55
N SER A 325 -9.46 -15.21 -1.26
CA SER A 325 -8.39 -15.41 -2.23
C SER A 325 -9.00 -15.55 -3.63
N ILE A 326 -8.70 -14.62 -4.53
CA ILE A 326 -8.97 -14.76 -5.95
C ILE A 326 -7.72 -15.31 -6.61
N GLN A 327 -7.85 -16.49 -7.18
CA GLN A 327 -6.78 -17.21 -7.86
C GLN A 327 -7.07 -17.18 -9.35
N ARG A 328 -6.10 -16.68 -10.12
CA ARG A 328 -6.21 -16.67 -11.58
C ARG A 328 -5.20 -17.60 -12.21
N SER A 329 -5.69 -18.52 -13.03
CA SER A 329 -4.87 -19.35 -13.90
C SER A 329 -4.51 -18.57 -15.18
N ASN A 330 -3.29 -18.80 -15.67
CA ASN A 330 -2.78 -18.25 -16.92
C ASN A 330 -2.73 -16.70 -16.97
N CYS A 331 -1.98 -16.11 -16.05
CA CYS A 331 -1.73 -14.67 -16.05
C CYS A 331 -0.70 -14.22 -17.09
N THR A 332 0.11 -15.17 -17.57
CA THR A 332 1.14 -14.95 -18.58
C THR A 332 0.54 -14.45 -19.89
N TYR A 333 0.72 -13.17 -20.16
CA TYR A 333 0.46 -12.56 -21.47
C TYR A 333 1.65 -11.67 -21.79
N HIS A 334 2.24 -11.82 -22.98
CA HIS A 334 3.54 -11.27 -23.34
C HIS A 334 4.70 -11.69 -22.41
N GLY A 335 4.60 -12.88 -21.79
CA GLY A 335 5.74 -13.54 -21.13
C GLY A 335 6.06 -13.08 -19.70
N ARG A 336 5.13 -12.42 -18.99
CA ARG A 336 5.26 -12.14 -17.53
C ARG A 336 3.93 -12.35 -16.82
N ALA A 337 3.94 -13.05 -15.70
CA ALA A 337 2.76 -13.31 -14.88
C ALA A 337 2.63 -12.31 -13.72
N HIS A 338 3.75 -11.77 -13.22
CA HIS A 338 3.75 -10.72 -12.21
C HIS A 338 3.31 -9.36 -12.79
N ARG A 339 1.99 -9.12 -12.81
CA ARG A 339 1.36 -7.90 -13.32
C ARG A 339 0.00 -7.65 -12.68
N VAL A 340 -0.47 -6.40 -12.75
CA VAL A 340 -1.88 -6.10 -12.47
C VAL A 340 -2.70 -6.64 -13.63
N ILE A 341 -3.65 -7.51 -13.32
CA ILE A 341 -4.52 -8.10 -14.33
C ILE A 341 -5.83 -7.36 -14.33
N LYS A 342 -6.10 -6.69 -15.44
CA LYS A 342 -7.41 -6.15 -15.77
C LYS A 342 -7.93 -6.92 -16.96
N THR A 343 -9.01 -7.64 -16.75
CA THR A 343 -9.66 -8.48 -17.77
C THR A 343 -11.14 -8.16 -17.81
N SER A 344 -11.85 -8.71 -18.81
CA SER A 344 -13.30 -8.50 -18.91
C SER A 344 -14.08 -9.09 -17.73
N ASP A 345 -13.53 -10.11 -17.08
CA ASP A 345 -14.13 -10.81 -15.93
C ASP A 345 -13.64 -10.28 -14.56
N LEU A 346 -12.64 -9.39 -14.54
CA LEU A 346 -12.09 -8.87 -13.29
C LEU A 346 -11.42 -7.51 -13.50
N ASP A 347 -11.98 -6.49 -12.86
CA ASP A 347 -11.32 -5.20 -12.63
C ASP A 347 -10.93 -5.09 -11.15
N PRO A 348 -9.66 -5.36 -10.78
CA PRO A 348 -9.28 -5.51 -9.39
C PRO A 348 -9.57 -4.28 -8.51
N ALA A 349 -9.48 -3.08 -9.08
CA ALA A 349 -9.74 -1.85 -8.34
C ALA A 349 -11.23 -1.70 -8.00
N SER A 350 -12.12 -1.95 -8.98
CA SER A 350 -13.57 -1.93 -8.76
C SER A 350 -14.00 -3.06 -7.81
N TRP A 351 -13.47 -4.27 -7.98
CA TRP A 351 -13.75 -5.39 -7.09
C TRP A 351 -13.27 -5.12 -5.66
N ALA A 352 -12.09 -4.51 -5.48
CA ALA A 352 -11.59 -4.12 -4.16
C ALA A 352 -12.53 -3.14 -3.45
N ALA A 353 -13.06 -2.14 -4.17
CA ALA A 353 -14.03 -1.20 -3.63
C ALA A 353 -15.32 -1.88 -3.17
N GLU A 354 -15.84 -2.83 -3.95
CA GLU A 354 -17.02 -3.62 -3.60
C GLU A 354 -16.76 -4.48 -2.35
N PHE A 355 -15.59 -5.12 -2.30
CA PHE A 355 -15.12 -5.85 -1.13
C PHE A 355 -15.08 -4.98 0.13
N PHE A 356 -14.54 -3.75 0.06
CA PHE A 356 -14.45 -2.84 1.20
C PHE A 356 -15.81 -2.38 1.71
N LEU A 357 -16.76 -2.14 0.82
CA LEU A 357 -18.10 -1.67 1.16
C LEU A 357 -19.08 -2.81 1.51
N GLY A 358 -18.68 -4.06 1.33
CA GLY A 358 -19.55 -5.22 1.53
C GLY A 358 -20.76 -5.23 0.60
N ILE A 359 -20.68 -4.51 -0.53
CA ILE A 359 -21.70 -4.53 -1.57
C ILE A 359 -21.40 -5.69 -2.51
N GLY A 360 -22.43 -6.47 -2.83
CA GLY A 360 -22.33 -7.80 -3.45
C GLY A 360 -21.13 -7.96 -4.37
N THR A 361 -20.17 -8.80 -3.94
CA THR A 361 -19.02 -9.19 -4.77
C THR A 361 -19.42 -10.25 -5.80
N SER A 362 -20.65 -10.15 -6.32
CA SER A 362 -21.12 -10.99 -7.40
C SER A 362 -20.40 -10.54 -8.66
N THR A 363 -19.27 -11.16 -8.93
CA THR A 363 -18.62 -11.16 -10.24
C THR A 363 -19.53 -11.77 -11.29
#